data_AF-A0A3A5M0I7-F1
#
_entry.id   AF-A0A3A5M0I7-F1
#
_cell.length_a   1.000
_cell.length_b   1.000
_cell.length_c   1.000
_cell.angle_alpha   90.00
_cell.angle_beta   90.00
_cell.angle_gamma   90.00
#
_symmetry.space_group_name_H-M   'P 1'
#
loop_
_entity.id
_entity.type
_entity.pdbx_description
1 polymer ?
#
loop_
_entity_poly.entity_id
_entity_poly.type
_entity_poly.pdbx_seq_one_letter_code
_entity_poly.pdbx_strand_id
1 'polypeptide(L)' 'MNDYAGSEGAFFWFAVAVINAGLAEHKNRSRLAWFFLSLFFGPFATLLIVVMRPARPVPRSTSRRGRKP' A
#
# COMPACT_ATOMS: atom_id res chain seq x y z
N MET A 1 -25.47 -17.12 -22.19
CA MET A 1 -24.37 -16.20 -22.55
C MET A 1 -24.51 -14.94 -21.70
N ASN A 2 -23.55 -14.70 -20.80
CA ASN A 2 -23.01 -13.39 -20.38
C ASN A 2 -22.21 -13.58 -19.08
N ASP A 3 -21.03 -14.19 -19.18
CA ASP A 3 -20.10 -14.36 -18.04
C ASP A 3 -19.33 -13.07 -17.70
N TYR A 4 -19.62 -11.96 -18.39
CA TYR A 4 -18.97 -10.65 -18.23
C TYR A 4 -19.16 -10.05 -16.84
N ALA A 5 -20.26 -10.38 -16.16
CA ALA A 5 -20.54 -9.92 -14.79
C ALA A 5 -19.43 -10.33 -13.80
N GLY A 6 -18.75 -11.46 -14.05
CA GLY A 6 -17.62 -11.90 -13.24
C GLY A 6 -16.31 -11.15 -13.54
N SER A 7 -16.08 -10.76 -14.80
CA SER A 7 -14.83 -10.10 -15.21
C SER A 7 -14.73 -8.64 -14.76
N GLU A 8 -15.85 -7.91 -14.75
CA GLU A 8 -15.86 -6.50 -14.34
C GLU A 8 -15.55 -6.34 -12.85
N GLY A 9 -16.07 -7.27 -12.02
CA GLY A 9 -15.75 -7.33 -10.60
C GLY A 9 -14.28 -7.61 -10.32
N ALA A 10 -13.64 -8.50 -11.09
CA ALA A 10 -12.22 -8.81 -10.93
C ALA A 10 -11.31 -7.62 -11.30
N PHE A 11 -11.63 -6.90 -12.38
CA PHE A 11 -10.89 -5.70 -12.78
C PHE A 11 -11.05 -4.56 -11.76
N PHE A 12 -12.28 -4.32 -11.28
CA PHE A 12 -12.54 -3.34 -10.23
C PHE A 12 -11.77 -3.66 -8.95
N TRP A 13 -11.79 -4.93 -8.52
CA TRP A 13 -11.07 -5.40 -7.34
C TRP A 13 -9.54 -5.24 -7.47
N PHE A 14 -8.98 -5.60 -8.62
CA PHE A 14 -7.55 -5.44 -8.90
C PHE A 14 -7.15 -3.96 -8.89
N ALA A 15 -7.94 -3.09 -9.52
CA ALA A 15 -7.69 -1.65 -9.53
C ALA A 15 -7.66 -1.07 -8.09
N VAL A 16 -8.62 -1.46 -7.24
CA VAL A 16 -8.65 -1.05 -5.83
C VAL A 16 -7.41 -1.54 -5.08
N ALA A 17 -6.94 -2.77 -5.33
CA ALA A 17 -5.73 -3.30 -4.71
C ALA A 17 -4.47 -2.49 -5.09
N VAL A 18 -4.36 -2.05 -6.35
CA VAL A 18 -3.25 -1.20 -6.80
C VAL A 18 -3.31 0.20 -6.16
N ILE A 19 -4.50 0.81 -6.08
CA ILE A 19 -4.69 2.13 -5.43
C ILE A 19 -4.28 2.06 -3.95
N ASN A 20 -4.71 1.02 -3.24
CA ASN A 20 -4.33 0.79 -1.84
C ASN A 20 -2.82 0.61 -1.66
N ALA A 21 -2.19 -0.12 -2.57
CA ALA A 21 -0.74 -0.29 -2.57
C ALA A 21 0.00 1.07 -2.68
N GLY A 22 -0.46 1.96 -3.58
CA GLY A 22 0.09 3.31 -3.74
C GLY A 22 -0.14 4.19 -2.50
N LEU A 23 -1.33 4.12 -1.90
CA LEU A 23 -1.64 4.87 -0.68
C LEU A 23 -0.76 4.43 0.51
N ALA A 24 -0.42 3.14 0.59
CA ALA A 24 0.49 2.61 1.59
C ALA A 24 1.94 3.10 1.40
N GLU A 25 2.41 3.21 0.15
CA GLU A 25 3.74 3.72 -0.18
C GLU A 25 3.91 5.17 0.30
N HIS A 26 2.88 6.01 0.12
CA HIS A 26 2.86 7.39 0.61
C HIS A 26 2.95 7.49 2.15
N LYS A 27 2.57 6.43 2.88
CA LYS A 27 2.70 6.32 4.34
C LYS A 27 4.00 5.63 4.79
N ASN A 28 4.99 5.49 3.91
CA ASN A 28 6.26 4.80 4.16
C ASN A 28 6.05 3.32 4.53
N ARG A 29 5.07 2.66 3.91
CA ARG A 29 4.77 1.24 4.08
C ARG A 29 5.04 0.47 2.79
N SER A 30 5.24 -0.85 2.91
CA SER A 30 5.57 -1.70 1.76
C SER A 30 4.39 -1.84 0.78
N ARG A 31 4.53 -1.27 -0.43
CA ARG A 31 3.53 -1.35 -1.50
C ARG A 31 3.08 -2.78 -1.80
N LEU A 32 4.03 -3.71 -1.89
CA LEU A 32 3.75 -5.13 -2.20
C LEU A 32 2.96 -5.82 -1.09
N ALA A 33 3.32 -5.60 0.17
CA ALA A 33 2.59 -6.20 1.30
C ALA A 33 1.12 -5.75 1.32
N TRP A 34 0.87 -4.46 1.07
CA TRP A 34 -0.47 -3.88 1.06
C TRP A 34 -1.28 -4.21 -0.20
N PHE A 35 -0.61 -4.46 -1.33
CA PHE A 35 -1.22 -5.02 -2.53
C PHE A 35 -1.79 -6.41 -2.27
N PHE A 36 -0.98 -7.35 -1.76
CA PHE A 36 -1.45 -8.72 -1.46
C PHE A 36 -2.51 -8.74 -0.36
N LEU A 37 -2.40 -7.87 0.63
CA LEU A 37 -3.42 -7.71 1.65
C LEU A 37 -4.76 -7.25 1.04
N SER A 38 -4.74 -6.31 0.10
CA SER A 38 -5.95 -5.85 -0.60
C SER A 38 -6.51 -6.89 -1.55
N LEU A 39 -5.64 -7.71 -2.17
CA LEU A 39 -6.07 -8.77 -3.08
C LEU A 39 -6.83 -9.88 -2.34
N PHE A 40 -6.42 -10.24 -1.12
CA PHE A 40 -7.05 -11.28 -0.28
C PHE A 40 -8.20 -10.77 0.60
N PHE A 41 -8.09 -9.58 1.19
CA PHE A 41 -9.08 -9.06 2.14
C PHE A 41 -10.02 -8.00 1.52
N GLY A 42 -9.80 -7.59 0.27
CA GLY A 42 -10.66 -6.64 -0.41
C GLY A 42 -10.68 -5.25 0.20
N PRO A 43 -11.84 -4.54 0.19
CA PRO A 43 -11.94 -3.17 0.69
C PRO A 43 -11.64 -3.03 2.20
N PHE A 44 -11.56 -4.12 2.96
CA PHE A 44 -11.11 -4.10 4.36
C PHE A 44 -9.63 -3.71 4.49
N ALA A 45 -8.80 -3.98 3.48
CA ALA A 45 -7.43 -3.46 3.46
C ALA A 45 -7.39 -1.93 3.39
N THR A 46 -8.37 -1.29 2.74
CA THR A 46 -8.50 0.17 2.67
C THR A 46 -8.79 0.76 4.05
N LEU A 47 -9.69 0.13 4.82
CA LEU A 47 -10.00 0.55 6.19
C LEU A 47 -8.76 0.49 7.09
N LEU A 48 -7.96 -0.57 6.96
CA LEU A 48 -6.70 -0.71 7.68
C LEU A 48 -5.66 0.35 7.28
N ILE A 49 -5.50 0.63 5.99
CA ILE A 49 -4.59 1.70 5.51
C ILE A 49 -5.00 3.06 6.06
N VAL A 50 -6.29 3.40 6.02
CA VAL A 50 -6.79 4.72 6.42
C VAL A 50 -6.63 4.92 7.93
N VAL A 51 -7.02 3.94 8.74
CA VAL A 51 -6.97 4.01 10.22
C VAL A 51 -5.54 3.97 10.75
N MET A 52 -4.62 3.25 10.11
CA MET A 52 -3.25 3.15 10.59
C MET A 52 -2.46 4.45 10.40
N ARG A 53 -1.81 4.88 11.49
CA ARG A 53 -0.86 6.00 11.48
C ARG A 53 0.37 5.66 10.61
N PRO A 54 0.95 6.65 9.90
CA PRO A 54 2.15 6.44 9.09
C PRO A 54 3.27 5.79 9.90
N ALA A 55 4.09 4.95 9.27
CA ALA A 55 5.31 4.47 9.93
C ALA A 55 6.16 5.68 10.30
N ARG A 56 6.78 5.67 11.48
CA ARG A 56 7.82 6.66 11.78
C ARG A 56 8.89 6.55 10.70
N PRO A 57 9.29 7.67 10.06
CA PRO A 57 10.44 7.67 9.19
C PRO A 57 11.62 7.07 9.96
N VAL A 58 12.25 6.04 9.42
CA VAL A 58 13.55 5.60 9.95
C VAL A 58 14.46 6.81 9.83
N PRO A 59 15.02 7.34 10.94
CA PRO A 59 15.96 8.45 10.85
C PRO A 59 17.08 7.99 9.92
N ARG A 60 17.24 8.65 8.78
CA ARG A 60 18.45 8.47 7.99
C ARG A 60 19.57 8.79 8.98
N SER A 61 20.43 7.82 9.26
CA SER A 61 21.64 8.10 10.00
C SER A 61 22.35 9.18 9.18
N THR A 62 22.24 10.42 9.63
CA THR A 62 23.15 11.47 9.24
C THR A 62 24.50 10.90 9.62
N SER A 63 25.17 10.30 8.64
CA SER A 63 26.59 10.07 8.64
C SER A 63 27.21 11.47 8.71
N ARG A 64 27.21 12.03 9.93
CA ARG A 64 28.13 13.05 10.40
C ARG A 64 29.49 12.38 10.45
N ARG A 65 29.99 11.99 9.28
CA ARG A 65 31.37 11.64 9.07
C ARG A 65 32.10 12.94 9.25
N GLY A 66 32.73 13.05 10.41
CA GLY A 66 33.44 14.24 10.85
C GLY A 66 34.31 14.76 9.72
N ARG A 67 33.97 15.95 9.24
CA ARG A 67 34.96 16.83 8.67
C ARG A 67 35.61 17.49 9.89
N LYS A 68 36.78 16.97 10.25
CA LYS A 68 37.65 17.48 11.31
C LYS A 68 38.01 18.95 11.04
N PRO A 69 38.35 19.73 12.10
CA PRO A 69 38.64 21.16 12.03
C PRO A 69 39.78 21.49 11.06
#